data_AF-A6GK29-F1
#
_entry.id   AF-A6GK29-F1
#
_cell.length_a   1.000
_cell.length_b   1.000
_cell.length_c   1.000
_cell.angle_alpha   90.00
_cell.angle_beta   90.00
_cell.angle_gamma   90.00
#
_symmetry.space_group_name_H-M   'P 1'
#
loop_
_entity.id
_entity.type
_entity.pdbx_description
1 polymer ?
#
loop_
_entity_poly.entity_id
_entity_poly.type
_entity_poly.pdbx_seq_one_letter_code
_entity_poly.pdbx_strand_id
1 'polypeptide(L)'
;MIASLATATGCSPTPAELCDHVMEVLAADKGVEITNEADKTAAREACIDDVEREKSQLEGVREYNARAKCIMRADSIAAMSSCDEDES
;
A
#
# COMPACT_ATOMS: atom_id res chain seq x y z
N MET A 1 20.00 24.71 -21.74
CA MET A 1 18.61 24.21 -21.87
C MET A 1 18.33 23.34 -20.67
N ILE A 2 17.62 23.85 -19.66
CA ILE A 2 17.25 23.08 -18.47
C ILE A 2 15.75 22.91 -18.55
N ALA A 3 15.31 21.78 -19.09
CA ALA A 3 13.92 21.35 -19.06
C ALA A 3 13.88 20.01 -18.31
N SER A 4 14.18 20.06 -17.01
CA SER A 4 13.95 18.96 -16.07
C SER A 4 12.70 19.27 -15.26
N LEU A 5 11.55 19.34 -15.93
CA LEU A 5 10.24 19.17 -15.30
C LEU A 5 9.57 17.96 -15.92
N ALA A 6 10.19 16.79 -15.74
CA ALA A 6 9.39 15.60 -15.54
C ALA A 6 8.74 15.81 -14.16
N THR A 7 7.58 16.46 -14.15
CA THR A 7 6.66 16.33 -13.02
C THR A 7 6.39 14.83 -12.92
N ALA A 8 7.13 14.16 -12.05
CA ALA A 8 6.71 12.89 -11.50
C ALA A 8 5.38 13.20 -10.79
N THR A 9 4.28 13.13 -11.54
CA THR A 9 2.99 12.72 -11.02
C THR A 9 3.27 11.37 -10.40
N GLY A 10 3.77 11.40 -9.15
CA GLY A 10 4.40 10.26 -8.52
C GLY A 10 3.46 9.10 -8.61
N CYS A 11 3.88 8.06 -9.34
CA CYS A 11 3.12 6.86 -9.60
C CYS A 11 2.50 6.44 -8.29
N SER A 12 1.16 6.49 -8.22
CA SER A 12 0.48 5.90 -7.09
C SER A 12 0.74 4.40 -7.17
N PRO A 13 1.10 3.76 -6.05
CA PRO A 13 1.33 2.33 -6.04
C PRO A 13 0.07 1.61 -6.56
N THR A 14 0.30 0.59 -7.36
CA THR A 14 -0.77 -0.34 -7.74
C THR A 14 -1.27 -1.09 -6.48
N PRO A 15 -2.50 -1.59 -6.46
CA PRO A 15 -3.00 -2.43 -5.36
C PRO A 15 -2.06 -3.61 -5.05
N ALA A 16 -1.49 -4.21 -6.10
CA ALA A 16 -0.47 -5.24 -6.00
C ALA A 16 0.75 -4.80 -5.20
N GLU A 17 1.38 -3.68 -5.57
CA GLU A 17 2.56 -3.15 -4.87
C GLU A 17 2.25 -2.77 -3.41
N LEU A 18 1.06 -2.22 -3.17
CA LEU A 18 0.61 -1.88 -1.82
C LEU A 18 0.48 -3.12 -0.94
N CYS A 19 -0.17 -4.16 -1.45
CA CYS A 19 -0.36 -5.42 -0.73
C CYS A 19 0.95 -6.16 -0.49
N ASP A 20 1.85 -6.17 -1.47
CA ASP A 20 3.19 -6.75 -1.31
C ASP A 20 3.95 -6.06 -0.18
N HIS A 21 3.95 -4.73 -0.15
CA HIS A 21 4.60 -3.95 0.90
C HIS A 21 3.99 -4.20 2.29
N VAL A 22 2.66 -4.21 2.40
CA VAL A 22 1.97 -4.51 3.67
C VAL A 22 2.34 -5.90 4.19
N MET A 23 2.38 -6.90 3.31
CA MET A 23 2.76 -8.26 3.68
C MET A 23 4.23 -8.36 4.10
N GLU A 24 5.13 -7.63 3.44
CA GLU A 24 6.54 -7.55 3.83
C GLU A 24 6.71 -6.93 5.21
N VAL A 25 6.04 -5.81 5.49
CA VAL A 25 6.08 -5.16 6.80
C VAL A 25 5.48 -6.06 7.88
N LEU A 26 4.37 -6.75 7.61
CA LEU A 26 3.77 -7.72 8.52
C LEU A 26 4.71 -8.89 8.84
N ALA A 27 5.37 -9.44 7.82
CA ALA A 27 6.34 -10.53 8.00
C ALA A 27 7.54 -10.06 8.83
N ALA A 28 8.06 -8.86 8.55
CA ALA A 28 9.17 -8.27 9.27
C ALA A 28 8.83 -7.96 10.75
N ASP A 29 7.67 -7.36 11.01
CA ASP A 29 7.22 -6.98 12.37
C ASP A 29 6.94 -8.20 13.24
N LYS A 30 6.33 -9.25 12.68
CA LYS A 30 6.02 -10.49 13.41
C LYS A 30 7.20 -11.44 13.53
N GLY A 31 8.28 -11.21 12.78
CA GLY A 31 9.34 -12.20 12.61
C GLY A 31 8.83 -13.52 12.03
N VAL A 32 7.73 -13.47 11.27
CA VAL A 32 7.06 -14.63 10.69
C VAL A 32 7.37 -14.66 9.21
N GLU A 33 8.17 -15.64 8.79
CA GLU A 33 8.22 -16.02 7.39
C GLU A 33 6.94 -16.78 7.05
N ILE A 34 6.14 -16.24 6.13
CA ILE A 34 5.05 -16.99 5.52
C ILE A 34 5.71 -18.04 4.60
N THR A 35 5.88 -19.27 5.11
CA THR A 35 6.58 -20.36 4.42
C THR A 35 5.69 -21.11 3.43
N ASN A 36 4.37 -20.94 3.51
CA ASN A 36 3.42 -21.51 2.56
C ASN A 36 3.11 -20.48 1.45
N GLU A 37 3.67 -20.71 0.26
CA GLU A 37 3.45 -19.83 -0.90
C GLU A 37 1.98 -19.78 -1.34
N ALA A 38 1.22 -20.86 -1.19
CA ALA A 38 -0.20 -20.87 -1.56
C ALA A 38 -1.02 -19.93 -0.66
N ASP A 39 -0.74 -19.95 0.65
CA ASP A 39 -1.40 -19.06 1.62
C ASP A 39 -0.96 -17.61 1.39
N LYS A 40 0.31 -17.39 1.02
CA LYS A 40 0.84 -16.07 0.67
C LYS A 40 0.13 -15.50 -0.56
N THR A 41 -0.03 -16.30 -1.62
CA THR A 41 -0.73 -15.88 -2.84
C THR A 41 -2.20 -15.60 -2.58
N ALA A 42 -2.90 -16.47 -1.83
CA ALA A 42 -4.30 -16.26 -1.50
C ALA A 42 -4.53 -14.99 -0.66
N ALA A 43 -3.65 -14.73 0.33
CA ALA A 43 -3.71 -13.51 1.13
C ALA A 43 -3.43 -12.25 0.29
N ARG A 44 -2.49 -12.34 -0.66
CA ARG A 44 -2.17 -11.26 -1.59
C ARG A 44 -3.33 -10.94 -2.51
N GLU A 45 -3.94 -11.96 -3.12
CA GLU A 45 -5.11 -11.78 -4.01
C GLU A 45 -6.29 -11.19 -3.25
N ALA A 46 -6.59 -11.70 -2.05
CA ALA A 46 -7.63 -11.13 -1.20
C ALA A 46 -7.37 -9.66 -0.84
N CYS A 47 -6.11 -9.31 -0.53
CA CYS A 47 -5.73 -7.92 -0.28
C CYS A 47 -5.96 -7.03 -1.52
N ILE A 48 -5.59 -7.50 -2.72
CA ILE A 48 -5.79 -6.74 -3.96
C ILE A 48 -7.26 -6.48 -4.21
N ASP A 49 -8.10 -7.51 -4.10
CA ASP A 49 -9.55 -7.40 -4.29
C ASP A 49 -10.18 -6.42 -3.28
N ASP A 50 -9.71 -6.44 -2.03
CA ASP A 50 -10.17 -5.54 -0.98
C ASP A 50 -9.76 -4.08 -1.28
N VAL A 51 -8.51 -3.86 -1.66
CA VAL A 51 -7.96 -2.54 -2.02
C VAL A 51 -8.63 -1.99 -3.29
N GLU A 52 -8.91 -2.82 -4.28
CA GLU A 52 -9.66 -2.42 -5.48
C GLU A 52 -11.11 -2.08 -5.15
N ARG A 53 -11.74 -2.85 -4.25
CA ARG A 53 -13.09 -2.56 -3.76
C ARG A 53 -13.12 -1.27 -2.94
N GLU A 54 -12.19 -1.04 -2.01
CA GLU A 54 -12.07 0.21 -1.27
C GLU A 54 -11.84 1.39 -2.22
N LYS A 55 -10.93 1.27 -3.18
CA LYS A 55 -10.68 2.29 -4.20
C LYS A 55 -11.94 2.63 -5.02
N SER A 56 -12.82 1.65 -5.24
CA SER A 56 -14.12 1.87 -5.91
C SER A 56 -15.17 2.54 -5.02
N GLN A 57 -15.02 2.45 -3.69
CA GLN A 57 -15.94 3.01 -2.69
C GLN A 57 -15.49 4.37 -2.15
N LEU A 58 -14.19 4.67 -2.17
CA LEU A 58 -13.64 5.99 -1.85
C LEU A 58 -14.07 6.97 -2.95
N GLU A 59 -14.73 8.07 -2.57
CA GLU A 59 -15.27 9.08 -3.49
C GLU A 59 -14.19 9.88 -4.25
N GLY A 60 -12.91 9.51 -4.12
CA GLY A 60 -11.83 10.08 -4.88
C GLY A 60 -10.58 9.19 -4.95
N VAL A 61 -10.06 9.02 -6.16
CA VAL A 61 -8.73 8.44 -6.43
C VAL A 61 -7.61 9.17 -5.66
N ARG A 62 -7.85 10.41 -5.21
CA ARG A 62 -6.90 11.24 -4.47
C ARG A 62 -6.65 10.75 -3.04
N GLU A 63 -7.70 10.44 -2.29
CA GLU A 63 -7.60 9.97 -0.89
C GLU A 63 -6.93 8.60 -0.85
N TYR A 64 -7.39 7.70 -1.72
CA TYR A 64 -6.72 6.42 -1.96
C TYR A 64 -5.22 6.57 -2.24
N ASN A 65 -4.87 7.49 -3.15
CA ASN A 65 -3.47 7.71 -3.51
C ASN A 65 -2.64 8.30 -2.37
N ALA A 66 -3.22 9.17 -1.53
CA ALA A 66 -2.54 9.75 -0.39
C ALA A 66 -2.25 8.67 0.68
N ARG A 67 -3.29 7.89 1.02
CA ARG A 67 -3.20 6.77 1.95
C ARG A 67 -2.20 5.71 1.49
N ALA A 68 -2.32 5.26 0.24
CA ALA A 68 -1.42 4.26 -0.33
C ALA A 68 0.04 4.73 -0.36
N LYS A 69 0.29 6.02 -0.65
CA LYS A 69 1.65 6.61 -0.58
C LYS A 69 2.19 6.69 0.84
N CYS A 70 1.34 6.95 1.83
CA CYS A 70 1.74 6.92 3.23
C CYS A 70 2.14 5.49 3.64
N ILE A 71 1.30 4.51 3.31
CA ILE A 71 1.55 3.10 3.63
C ILE A 71 2.86 2.60 2.97
N MET A 72 3.10 2.92 1.70
CA MET A 72 4.35 2.57 1.01
C MET A 72 5.62 3.18 1.64
N ARG A 73 5.48 4.20 2.50
CA ARG A 73 6.61 4.81 3.23
C ARG A 73 6.72 4.29 4.65
N ALA A 74 5.69 3.63 5.17
CA ALA A 74 5.68 3.05 6.50
C ALA A 74 6.51 1.76 6.51
N ASP A 75 7.38 1.62 7.49
CA ASP A 75 8.28 0.46 7.68
C ASP A 75 7.82 -0.46 8.83
N SER A 76 6.70 -0.12 9.48
CA SER A 76 6.14 -0.84 10.61
C SER A 76 4.62 -0.79 10.61
N ILE A 77 3.98 -1.75 11.27
CA ILE A 77 2.52 -1.77 11.42
C ILE A 77 2.03 -0.49 12.11
N ALA A 78 2.75 -0.01 13.12
CA ALA A 78 2.42 1.22 13.82
C ALA A 78 2.44 2.45 12.89
N ALA A 79 3.45 2.57 12.02
CA ALA A 79 3.52 3.64 11.04
C ALA A 79 2.43 3.54 9.95
N MET A 80 2.02 2.32 9.60
CA MET A 80 0.87 2.11 8.69
C MET A 80 -0.44 2.57 9.33
N SER A 81 -0.64 2.32 10.63
CA SER A 81 -1.86 2.76 11.34
C SER A 81 -2.00 4.28 11.39
N SER A 82 -0.89 5.03 11.53
CA SER A 82 -0.96 6.50 11.49
C SER A 82 -1.38 7.06 10.12
N CYS A 83 -1.23 6.28 9.04
CA CYS A 83 -1.69 6.70 7.70
C CYS A 83 -3.21 6.79 7.56
N ASP A 84 -3.95 6.16 8.48
CA ASP A 84 -5.41 6.25 8.57
C ASP A 84 -5.86 7.40 9.48
N GLU A 85 -4.93 7.99 10.25
CA GLU A 85 -5.19 9.04 11.23
C GLU A 85 -4.85 10.46 10.71
N ASP A 86 -4.17 10.57 9.56
CA ASP A 86 -3.81 11.84 8.90
C ASP A 86 -4.98 12.46 8.08
N GLU A 87 -6.20 12.40 8.63
CA GLU A 87 -7.34 13.26 8.27
C GLU A 87 -7.67 14.16 9.48
N SER A 88 -6.74 15.04 9.86
CA SER A 88 -6.95 16.14 10.82
C SER A 88 -6.20 17.41 10.44
#